data_AF-A0A9W7LU07-F1
#
_entry.id   AF-A0A9W7LU07-F1
#
_cell.length_a   1.000
_cell.length_b   1.000
_cell.length_c   1.000
_cell.angle_alpha   90.00
_cell.angle_beta   90.00
_cell.angle_gamma   90.00
#
_symmetry.space_group_name_H-M   'P 1'
#
loop_
_entity.id
_entity.type
_entity.pdbx_description
1 polymer ?
#
loop_
_entity_poly.entity_id
_entity_poly.type
_entity_poly.pdbx_seq_one_letter_code
_entity_poly.pdbx_strand_id
1 'polypeptide(L)'
;MFYTGGLPFNLARNPHYQRAFAFAVTHDIGGYVPPATWQEKRVTIMCDGWSDPTRKPPINFMATSGNGPMFLKAVNCFGEVKDKFFIANLMKEVIDEVGHQNVVQIITDNAANCKGA
;
A
#
# COMPACT_ATOMS: atom_id res chain seq x y z
N MET A 1 1.77 8.01 9.33
CA MET A 1 0.71 8.99 9.03
C MET A 1 -0.67 8.43 9.36
N PHE A 2 -1.18 7.39 8.69
CA PHE A 2 -2.50 6.82 9.02
C PHE A 2 -2.57 6.18 10.41
N TYR A 3 -1.64 5.27 10.70
CA TYR A 3 -1.59 4.58 11.99
C TYR A 3 -1.19 5.49 13.15
N THR A 4 -0.13 6.30 12.97
CA THR A 4 0.36 7.21 14.02
C THR A 4 -0.53 8.42 14.26
N GLY A 5 -1.31 8.85 13.26
CA GLY A 5 -2.21 10.00 13.36
C GLY A 5 -3.67 9.64 13.58
N GLY A 6 -4.02 8.35 13.69
CA GLY A 6 -5.41 7.89 13.81
C GLY A 6 -6.30 8.30 12.62
N LEU A 7 -5.72 8.52 11.45
CA LEU A 7 -6.46 9.00 10.29
C LEU A 7 -7.24 7.83 9.67
N PRO A 8 -8.55 7.98 9.40
CA PRO A 8 -9.35 6.93 8.79
C PRO A 8 -8.89 6.68 7.36
N PHE A 9 -8.85 5.42 6.92
CA PHE A 9 -8.48 5.06 5.54
C PHE A 9 -9.40 5.66 4.48
N ASN A 10 -10.62 6.05 4.85
CA ASN A 10 -11.51 6.84 3.99
C ASN A 10 -10.89 8.16 3.55
N LEU A 11 -9.99 8.74 4.35
CA LEU A 11 -9.26 9.95 4.00
C LEU A 11 -8.38 9.74 2.77
N ALA A 12 -7.78 8.55 2.61
CA ALA A 12 -6.95 8.23 1.43
C ALA A 12 -7.75 8.29 0.11
N ARG A 13 -9.07 8.10 0.18
CA ARG A 13 -9.99 8.17 -0.97
C ARG A 13 -10.58 9.57 -1.19
N ASN A 14 -10.29 10.53 -0.31
CA ASN A 14 -10.81 11.89 -0.44
C ASN A 14 -10.11 12.60 -1.63
N PRO A 15 -10.86 13.22 -2.57
CA PRO A 15 -10.26 13.90 -3.72
C PRO A 15 -9.31 15.04 -3.34
N HIS A 16 -9.53 15.73 -2.22
CA HIS A 16 -8.62 16.76 -1.72
C HIS A 16 -7.32 16.15 -1.19
N TYR A 17 -7.41 15.02 -0.50
CA TYR A 17 -6.22 14.26 -0.08
C TYR A 17 -5.42 13.83 -1.32
N GLN A 18 -6.06 13.20 -2.30
CA GLN A 18 -5.41 12.80 -3.55
C GLN A 18 -4.76 13.98 -4.29
N ARG A 19 -5.47 15.11 -4.40
CA ARG A 19 -4.92 16.33 -5.02
C ARG A 19 -3.73 16.91 -4.26
N ALA A 20 -3.73 16.88 -2.93
CA ALA A 20 -2.61 17.36 -2.14
C ALA A 20 -1.33 16.54 -2.42
N PHE A 21 -1.45 15.21 -2.54
CA PHE A 21 -0.31 14.38 -2.91
C PHE A 21 0.08 14.52 -4.39
N ALA A 22 -0.88 14.67 -5.30
CA ALA A 22 -0.61 14.98 -6.70
C ALA A 22 0.16 16.29 -6.86
N PHE A 23 -0.19 17.32 -6.08
CA PHE A 23 0.56 18.57 -5.99
C PHE A 23 1.98 18.31 -5.46
N ALA A 24 2.11 17.57 -4.35
CA ALA A 24 3.40 17.28 -3.74
C ALA A 24 4.38 16.51 -4.64
N VAL A 25 3.89 15.62 -5.51
CA VAL A 25 4.76 14.89 -6.46
C VAL A 25 5.14 15.69 -7.70
N THR A 26 4.42 16.79 -7.99
CA THR A 26 4.66 17.63 -9.18
C THR A 26 5.36 18.95 -8.85
N HIS A 27 5.46 19.29 -7.56
CA HIS A 27 6.07 20.51 -7.08
C HIS A 27 7.20 20.15 -6.12
N ASP A 28 8.30 20.90 -6.19
CA ASP A 28 9.41 20.73 -5.26
C ASP A 28 8.99 21.23 -3.88
N ILE A 29 8.67 20.28 -2.99
CA ILE A 29 8.38 20.55 -1.59
C ILE A 29 9.63 20.15 -0.80
N GLY A 30 10.33 21.13 -0.24
CA GLY A 30 11.56 20.90 0.54
C GLY A 30 11.38 19.80 1.58
N GLY A 31 12.20 18.73 1.47
CA GLY A 31 12.17 17.57 2.36
C GLY A 31 11.21 16.45 1.96
N TYR A 32 10.35 16.64 0.95
CA TYR A 32 9.54 15.58 0.37
C TYR A 32 10.33 14.82 -0.70
N VAL A 33 10.29 13.49 -0.64
CA VAL A 33 10.95 12.62 -1.63
C VAL A 33 9.86 11.88 -2.41
N PRO A 34 9.59 12.25 -3.67
CA PRO A 34 8.52 11.64 -4.45
C PRO A 34 8.83 10.18 -4.83
N PRO A 35 7.78 9.37 -5.07
CA PRO A 35 7.92 7.96 -5.44
C PRO A 35 8.71 7.73 -6.74
N ALA A 36 8.83 8.73 -7.62
CA ALA A 36 9.63 8.64 -8.84
C ALA A 36 11.11 8.26 -8.57
N THR A 37 11.62 8.57 -7.38
CA THR A 37 12.98 8.19 -6.93
C THR A 37 13.13 6.70 -6.61
N TRP A 38 12.04 5.91 -6.64
CA TRP A 38 12.09 4.46 -6.40
C TRP A 38 12.70 3.66 -7.54
N GLN A 39 12.68 4.18 -8.78
CA GLN A 39 13.33 3.49 -9.88
C GLN A 39 14.85 3.35 -9.66
N GLU A 40 15.44 4.29 -8.93
CA GLU A 40 16.85 4.22 -8.52
C GLU A 40 17.07 3.22 -7.37
N LYS A 41 16.06 3.07 -6.49
CA LYS A 41 16.12 2.24 -5.29
C LYS A 41 14.92 1.29 -5.25
N ARG A 42 15.13 0.08 -5.79
CA ARG A 42 14.13 -1.01 -5.74
C ARG A 42 13.49 -1.13 -4.36
N VAL A 43 12.22 -1.51 -4.32
CA VAL A 43 11.36 -1.44 -3.14
C VAL A 43 11.01 -2.83 -2.60
N THR A 44 10.82 -2.91 -1.29
CA THR A 44 10.10 -4.02 -0.64
C THR A 44 8.63 -3.62 -0.48
N ILE A 45 7.71 -4.47 -0.92
CA ILE A 45 6.29 -4.28 -0.68
C ILE A 45 5.92 -4.97 0.64
N MET A 46 5.19 -4.28 1.50
CA MET A 46 4.62 -4.79 2.74
C MET A 46 3.10 -4.84 2.60
N CYS A 47 2.51 -6.00 2.89
CA CYS A 47 1.08 -6.23 2.88
C CYS A 47 0.63 -6.57 4.31
N ASP A 48 -0.31 -5.81 4.84
CA ASP A 48 -0.88 -6.03 6.16
C ASP A 48 -2.40 -5.95 6.11
N GLY A 49 -3.08 -6.98 6.60
CA GLY A 49 -4.53 -7.05 6.69
C GLY A 49 -4.97 -7.26 8.12
N TRP A 50 -6.02 -6.56 8.55
CA TRP A 50 -6.68 -6.85 9.82
C TRP A 50 -8.16 -7.07 9.62
N SER A 51 -8.74 -7.83 10.56
CA SER A 51 -10.18 -7.98 10.68
C SER A 51 -10.69 -7.01 11.73
N ASP A 52 -11.68 -6.19 11.36
CA ASP A 52 -12.42 -5.41 12.34
C ASP A 52 -13.69 -6.16 12.78
N PRO A 53 -14.25 -5.84 13.95
CA PRO A 53 -15.51 -6.43 14.41
C PRO A 53 -16.69 -6.18 13.45
N THR A 54 -16.59 -5.16 12.60
CA THR A 54 -17.63 -4.80 11.61
C THR A 54 -17.53 -5.56 10.29
N ARG A 55 -16.59 -6.52 10.18
CA ARG A 55 -16.30 -7.31 8.98
C ARG A 55 -16.07 -6.46 7.72
N LYS A 56 -15.47 -5.28 7.87
CA LYS A 56 -14.93 -4.42 6.80
C LYS A 56 -13.40 -4.50 6.80
N PRO A 57 -12.79 -5.67 6.60
CA PRO A 57 -11.37 -5.84 6.84
C PRO A 57 -10.57 -5.26 5.66
N PRO A 58 -9.81 -4.17 5.83
CA PRO A 58 -8.98 -3.66 4.75
C PRO A 58 -7.68 -4.47 4.62
N ILE A 59 -7.03 -4.34 3.47
CA ILE A 59 -5.65 -4.78 3.24
C ILE A 59 -4.85 -3.55 2.81
N ASN A 60 -3.75 -3.31 3.50
CA ASN A 60 -2.89 -2.17 3.27
C ASN A 60 -1.60 -2.61 2.60
N PHE A 61 -1.19 -1.82 1.61
CA PHE A 61 0.08 -1.97 0.92
C PHE A 61 0.97 -0.77 1.19
N MET A 62 2.21 -1.04 1.56
CA MET A 62 3.26 -0.04 1.71
C MET A 62 4.48 -0.46 0.90
N ALA A 63 5.20 0.50 0.34
CA ALA A 63 6.54 0.28 -0.21
C ALA A 63 7.57 0.81 0.77
N THR A 64 8.69 0.13 0.94
CA THR A 64 9.84 0.66 1.68
C THR A 64 11.11 0.52 0.87
N SER A 65 11.96 1.55 0.94
CA SER A 65 13.31 1.56 0.36
C SER A 65 14.27 2.29 1.29
N GLY A 66 15.52 2.51 0.84
CA GLY A 66 16.48 3.33 1.57
C GLY A 66 16.05 4.80 1.76
N ASN A 67 15.00 5.25 1.06
CA ASN A 67 14.41 6.58 1.23
C ASN A 67 13.24 6.59 2.24
N GLY A 68 12.97 5.45 2.89
CA GLY A 68 11.91 5.30 3.89
C GLY A 68 10.64 4.62 3.35
N PRO A 69 9.65 4.43 4.22
CA PRO A 69 8.39 3.80 3.87
C PRO A 69 7.39 4.80 3.26
N MET A 70 6.57 4.31 2.34
CA MET A 70 5.46 5.04 1.73
C MET A 70 4.23 4.15 1.67
N PHE A 71 3.08 4.75 1.92
CA PHE A 71 1.79 4.09 1.74
C PHE A 71 1.41 4.06 0.25
N LEU A 72 1.08 2.88 -0.27
CA LEU A 72 0.64 2.69 -1.65
C LEU A 72 -0.88 2.79 -1.76
N LYS A 73 -1.60 1.81 -1.18
CA LYS A 73 -3.05 1.74 -1.23
C LYS A 73 -3.64 0.97 -0.05
N ALA A 74 -4.90 1.24 0.26
CA ALA A 74 -5.75 0.43 1.12
C ALA A 74 -6.91 -0.12 0.28
N VAL A 75 -7.12 -1.43 0.33
CA VAL A 75 -8.22 -2.12 -0.35
C VAL A 75 -9.27 -2.47 0.67
N ASN A 76 -10.51 -2.00 0.47
CA ASN A 76 -11.64 -2.43 1.27
C ASN A 76 -12.13 -3.78 0.78
N CYS A 77 -11.99 -4.83 1.59
CA CYS A 77 -12.40 -6.19 1.21
C CYS A 77 -13.76 -6.58 1.81
N PHE A 78 -14.63 -5.62 2.13
CA PHE A 78 -15.98 -5.92 2.61
C PHE A 78 -16.77 -6.69 1.55
N GLY A 79 -17.31 -7.85 1.93
CA GLY A 79 -18.07 -8.73 1.01
C GLY A 79 -17.21 -9.69 0.19
N GLU A 80 -15.88 -9.58 0.27
CA GLU A 80 -14.96 -10.45 -0.48
C GLU A 80 -14.55 -11.68 0.33
N VAL A 81 -14.36 -12.82 -0.36
CA VAL A 81 -13.74 -14.01 0.22
C VAL A 81 -12.23 -13.86 0.14
N LYS A 82 -11.58 -13.67 1.29
CA LYS A 82 -10.11 -13.50 1.40
C LYS A 82 -9.33 -14.80 1.29
N ASP A 83 -9.60 -15.58 0.25
CA ASP A 83 -8.78 -16.75 -0.03
C ASP A 83 -7.40 -16.37 -0.56
N LYS A 84 -6.51 -17.36 -0.71
CA LYS A 84 -5.15 -17.14 -1.20
C LYS A 84 -5.10 -16.53 -2.60
N PHE A 85 -6.08 -16.81 -3.46
CA PHE A 85 -6.11 -16.30 -4.83
C PHE A 85 -6.47 -14.82 -4.85
N PHE A 86 -7.42 -14.41 -4.02
CA PHE A 86 -7.77 -13.00 -3.83
C PHE A 86 -6.56 -12.19 -3.36
N ILE A 87 -5.84 -12.69 -2.33
CA ILE A 87 -4.64 -12.02 -1.81
C ILE A 87 -3.54 -11.97 -2.89
N ALA A 88 -3.29 -13.07 -3.61
CA ALA A 88 -2.30 -13.13 -4.68
C ALA A 88 -2.61 -12.13 -5.82
N ASN A 89 -3.89 -12.00 -6.20
CA ASN A 89 -4.32 -11.04 -7.22
C ASN A 89 -4.07 -9.59 -6.77
N LEU A 90 -4.39 -9.25 -5.52
CA LEU A 90 -4.10 -7.92 -4.99
C LEU A 90 -2.60 -7.63 -4.98
N MET A 91 -1.77 -8.60 -4.60
CA MET A 91 -0.31 -8.44 -4.67
C MET A 91 0.16 -8.22 -6.10
N LYS A 92 -0.37 -9.00 -7.06
CA LYS A 92 -0.05 -8.84 -8.48
C LYS A 92 -0.38 -7.44 -9.01
N GLU A 93 -1.58 -6.92 -8.70
CA GLU A 93 -1.96 -5.56 -9.08
C GLU A 93 -0.96 -4.51 -8.55
N VAL A 94 -0.55 -4.63 -7.28
CA VAL A 94 0.41 -3.69 -6.68
C VAL A 94 1.79 -3.82 -7.33
N ILE A 95 2.24 -5.03 -7.66
CA ILE A 95 3.49 -5.25 -8.39
C ILE A 95 3.43 -4.61 -9.78
N ASP A 96 2.30 -4.76 -10.48
CA ASP A 96 2.11 -4.19 -11.81
C ASP A 96 2.07 -2.64 -11.75
N GLU A 97 1.43 -2.07 -10.72
CA GLU A 97 1.42 -0.61 -10.46
C GLU A 97 2.83 -0.05 -10.15
N VAL A 98 3.62 -0.79 -9.35
CA VAL A 98 4.99 -0.40 -8.98
C VAL A 98 6.00 -0.68 -10.11
N GLY A 99 5.69 -1.63 -10.99
CA GLY A 99 6.58 -2.21 -11.98
C GLY A 99 7.43 -3.33 -11.39
N HIS A 100 7.26 -4.55 -11.90
CA HIS A 100 7.93 -5.76 -11.38
C HIS A 100 9.47 -5.64 -11.29
N GLN A 101 10.12 -4.88 -12.18
CA GLN A 101 11.56 -4.62 -12.16
C GLN A 101 12.05 -3.81 -10.95
N ASN A 102 11.11 -3.09 -10.31
CA ASN A 102 11.38 -2.27 -9.15
C ASN A 102 11.12 -3.01 -7.83
N VAL A 103 10.52 -4.20 -7.85
CA VAL A 103 10.17 -4.96 -6.64
C VAL A 103 11.29 -5.94 -6.29
N VAL A 104 11.81 -5.88 -5.06
CA VAL A 104 12.81 -6.82 -4.53
C VAL A 104 12.15 -8.03 -3.90
N GLN A 105 11.13 -7.79 -3.07
CA GLN A 105 10.46 -8.80 -2.27
C GLN A 105 9.11 -8.28 -1.79
N ILE A 106 8.27 -9.20 -1.33
CA ILE A 106 6.99 -8.93 -0.67
C ILE A 106 7.03 -9.53 0.73
N ILE A 107 6.62 -8.76 1.73
CA ILE A 107 6.46 -9.19 3.12
C ILE A 107 4.97 -9.16 3.43
N THR A 108 4.44 -10.28 3.90
CA THR A 108 3.02 -10.44 4.26
C THR A 108 2.89 -10.86 5.72
N ASP A 109 1.66 -10.81 6.25
CA ASP A 109 1.36 -11.41 7.54
C ASP A 109 1.53 -12.95 7.52
N ASN A 110 1.51 -13.56 8.70
CA ASN A 110 1.61 -15.01 8.85
C ASN A 110 0.24 -15.73 8.78
N ALA A 111 -0.82 -15.06 8.30
CA ALA A 111 -2.14 -15.69 8.18
C ALA A 111 -2.13 -16.79 7.11
N ALA A 112 -3.04 -17.75 7.22
CA ALA A 112 -3.05 -18.93 6.35
C ALA A 112 -3.30 -18.60 4.88
N ASN A 113 -4.16 -17.62 4.61
CA ASN A 113 -4.44 -17.11 3.28
C ASN A 113 -3.24 -16.37 2.67
N CYS A 114 -2.51 -15.58 3.46
CA CYS A 114 -1.30 -14.89 3.01
C CYS A 114 -0.13 -15.85 2.75
N LYS A 115 0.03 -16.90 3.57
CA LYS A 115 1.03 -17.96 3.34
C LYS A 115 0.77 -18.80 2.09
N GLY A 116 -0.50 -18.95 1.71
CA GLY A 116 -0.89 -19.72 0.54
C GLY A 116 -0.87 -18.94 -0.76
N ALA A 117 -0.78 -17.60 -0.67
CA ALA A 117 -0.77 -16.68 -1.79
C ALA A 117 0.64 -16.54 -2.38
#